data_AF-A0A920P6H6-F1
#
_entry.id   AF-A0A920P6H6-F1
#
_cell.length_a   1.000
_cell.length_b   1.000
_cell.length_c   1.000
_cell.angle_alpha   90.00
_cell.angle_beta   90.00
_cell.angle_gamma   90.00
#
_symmetry.space_group_name_H-M   'P 1'
#
loop_
_entity.id
_entity.type
_entity.pdbx_description
1 polymer ?
#
loop_
_entity_poly.entity_id
_entity_poly.type
_entity_poly.pdbx_seq_one_letter_code
_entity_poly.pdbx_strand_id
1 'polypeptide(L)' 'MHQDGTEVEGLRMNEGTYSVRILDVEDNLWSFLKRDLRQSERTETSSMPAYGESFTSGELEDLVAYLYGLSRGIR' A
#
# COMPACT_ATOMS: atom_id res chain seq x y z
N MET A 1 6.45 -15.53 1.44
CA MET A 1 6.35 -16.84 2.13
C MET A 1 7.36 -16.95 3.27
N HIS A 2 6.87 -17.12 4.49
CA HIS A 2 7.66 -17.38 5.69
C HIS A 2 8.10 -18.86 5.76
N GLN A 3 9.12 -19.17 6.54
CA GLN A 3 9.67 -20.52 6.67
C GLN A 3 8.69 -21.57 7.21
N ASP A 4 7.69 -21.15 7.99
CA ASP A 4 6.61 -22.03 8.48
C ASP A 4 5.51 -22.30 7.45
N GLY A 5 5.61 -21.73 6.25
CA GLY A 5 4.62 -21.88 5.19
C GLY A 5 3.59 -20.75 5.12
N THR A 6 3.61 -19.80 6.06
CA THR A 6 2.69 -18.66 6.04
C THR A 6 2.96 -17.77 4.83
N GLU A 7 1.92 -17.45 4.08
CA GLU A 7 1.94 -16.52 2.96
C GLU A 7 1.04 -15.33 3.28
N VAL A 8 1.58 -14.13 3.12
CA VAL A 8 0.88 -12.87 3.37
C VAL A 8 1.17 -11.94 2.22
N GLU A 9 0.10 -11.40 1.64
CA GLU A 9 0.13 -10.33 0.66
C GLU A 9 -0.53 -9.09 1.25
N GLY A 10 -0.01 -7.92 0.91
CA GLY A 10 -0.58 -6.67 1.39
C GLY A 10 0.33 -5.47 1.21
N LEU A 11 -0.06 -4.37 1.86
CA LEU A 11 0.68 -3.11 1.81
C LEU A 11 1.87 -3.15 2.74
N ARG A 12 3.05 -2.83 2.20
CA ARG A 12 4.26 -2.70 3.02
C ARG A 12 4.25 -1.38 3.79
N MET A 13 3.92 -1.47 5.07
CA MET A 13 3.81 -0.31 5.95
C MET A 13 5.17 0.20 6.43
N ASN A 14 6.13 -0.72 6.65
CA ASN A 14 7.47 -0.36 7.09
C ASN A 14 8.47 -1.44 6.69
N GLU A 15 9.71 -1.04 6.42
CA GLU A 15 10.81 -1.95 6.19
C GLU A 15 12.08 -1.40 6.83
N GLY A 16 12.68 -2.19 7.74
CA GLY A 16 13.96 -1.91 8.36
C GLY A 16 15.07 -2.79 7.80
N THR A 17 16.25 -2.74 8.42
CA THR A 17 17.39 -3.59 8.03
C THR A 17 17.08 -5.08 8.18
N TYR A 18 16.36 -5.47 9.24
CA TYR A 18 16.13 -6.88 9.59
C TYR A 18 14.67 -7.32 9.51
N SER A 19 13.73 -6.40 9.39
CA SER A 19 12.31 -6.69 9.46
C SER A 19 11.52 -5.99 8.37
N VAL A 20 10.35 -6.54 8.08
CA VAL A 20 9.34 -5.94 7.21
C VAL A 20 7.98 -6.06 7.90
N ARG A 21 7.13 -5.03 7.75
CA ARG A 21 5.75 -5.03 8.25
C ARG A 21 4.80 -4.91 7.07
N ILE A 22 3.84 -5.82 7.02
CA ILE A 22 2.82 -5.92 5.97
C ILE A 22 1.45 -5.78 6.62
N LEU A 23 0.62 -4.88 6.09
CA LEU A 23 -0.81 -4.81 6.40
C LEU A 23 -1.55 -5.60 5.34
N ASP A 24 -2.20 -6.69 5.73
CA ASP A 24 -2.97 -7.50 4.79
C ASP A 24 -4.34 -6.87 4.46
N VAL A 25 -5.11 -7.54 3.59
CA VAL A 25 -6.43 -7.08 3.14
C VAL A 25 -7.51 -7.18 4.23
N GLU A 26 -7.23 -7.86 5.34
CA GLU A 26 -8.10 -7.99 6.52
C GLU A 26 -7.69 -7.01 7.64
N ASP A 27 -6.84 -6.03 7.32
CA ASP A 27 -6.27 -5.04 8.25
C ASP A 27 -5.41 -5.64 9.38
N ASN A 28 -4.93 -6.88 9.25
CA ASN A 28 -3.97 -7.44 10.19
C ASN A 28 -2.56 -6.94 9.87
N LEU A 29 -1.87 -6.45 10.90
CA LEU A 29 -0.48 -6.00 10.78
C LEU A 29 0.50 -7.14 11.11
N TRP A 30 1.08 -7.71 10.07
CA TRP A 30 2.11 -8.75 10.17
C TRP A 30 3.50 -8.15 10.29
N SER A 31 4.37 -8.80 11.05
CA SER A 31 5.77 -8.41 11.19
C SER A 31 6.66 -9.64 11.00
N PHE A 32 7.54 -9.60 10.00
CA PHE A 32 8.44 -10.69 9.69
C PHE A 32 9.90 -10.27 9.87
N LEU A 33 10.73 -11.18 10.38
CA LEU A 33 12.17 -11.08 10.26
C LEU A 33 12.59 -11.55 8.87
N LYS A 34 13.42 -10.77 8.17
CA LYS A 34 13.85 -11.07 6.80
C LYS A 34 14.60 -12.39 6.69
N ARG A 35 15.36 -12.77 7.73
CA ARG A 35 16.08 -14.06 7.78
C ARG A 35 15.13 -15.27 7.78
N ASP A 36 13.89 -15.07 8.20
CA ASP A 36 12.87 -16.12 8.33
C ASP A 36 11.92 -16.15 7.11
N LEU A 37 12.19 -15.31 6.09
CA LEU A 37 11.49 -15.34 4.81
C LEU A 37 12.21 -16.30 3.86
N ARG A 38 11.47 -17.27 3.31
CA ARG A 38 11.97 -18.13 2.22
C ARG A 38 11.86 -17.44 0.87
N GLN A 39 10.83 -16.64 0.70
CA GLN A 39 10.57 -15.88 -0.52
C GLN A 39 9.88 -14.56 -0.18
N SER A 40 10.29 -13.51 -0.87
CA SER A 40 9.66 -12.20 -0.84
C SER A 40 9.66 -11.63 -2.25
N GLU A 41 8.53 -11.09 -2.68
CA GLU A 41 8.36 -10.39 -3.95
C GLU A 41 7.86 -8.98 -3.69
N ARG A 42 8.25 -8.04 -4.55
CA ARG A 42 7.73 -6.67 -4.53
C ARG A 42 7.17 -6.35 -5.90
N THR A 43 5.88 -6.07 -5.95
CA THR A 43 5.25 -5.49 -7.13
C THR A 43 5.75 -4.05 -7.29
N GLU A 44 6.43 -3.78 -8.41
CA GLU A 44 6.92 -2.45 -8.76
C GLU A 44 5.87 -1.60 -9.50
N THR A 45 4.79 -2.24 -9.97
CA THR A 45 3.65 -1.56 -10.58
C THR A 45 2.68 -1.04 -9.51
N SER A 46 2.03 0.08 -9.81
CA SER A 46 1.01 0.63 -8.91
C SER A 46 -0.17 -0.33 -8.76
N SER A 47 -0.65 -0.52 -7.53
CA SER A 47 -1.93 -1.20 -7.26
C SER A 47 -3.13 -0.30 -7.60
N MET A 48 -2.91 1.01 -7.82
CA MET A 48 -3.97 1.90 -8.28
C MET A 48 -4.32 1.57 -9.75
N PRO A 49 -5.62 1.48 -10.09
CA PRO A 49 -6.05 1.42 -11.49
C PRO A 49 -5.53 2.60 -12.31
N ALA A 50 -5.44 2.41 -13.62
CA ALA A 50 -5.16 3.50 -14.53
C ALA A 50 -6.39 4.41 -14.65
N TYR A 51 -6.28 5.66 -14.19
CA TYR A 51 -7.36 6.66 -14.24
C TYR A 51 -7.15 7.76 -15.29
N GLY A 52 -6.15 7.63 -16.18
CA GLY A 52 -5.73 8.70 -17.08
C GLY A 52 -6.81 9.22 -18.03
N GLU A 53 -7.84 8.43 -18.31
CA GLU A 53 -8.98 8.79 -19.16
C GLU A 53 -10.31 8.78 -18.39
N SER A 54 -10.26 8.63 -17.06
CA SER A 54 -11.46 8.52 -16.22
C SER A 54 -12.11 9.85 -15.90
N PHE A 55 -11.43 10.97 -16.16
CA PHE A 55 -11.88 12.31 -15.80
C PHE A 55 -11.64 13.30 -16.94
N THR A 56 -12.59 14.18 -17.16
CA THR A 56 -12.36 15.41 -17.92
C THR A 56 -11.49 16.39 -17.13
N SER A 57 -10.93 17.41 -17.78
CA SER A 57 -10.10 18.42 -17.10
C SER A 57 -10.85 19.14 -15.97
N GLY A 58 -12.13 19.45 -16.16
CA GLY A 58 -12.96 20.11 -15.13
C GLY A 58 -13.22 19.21 -13.92
N GLU A 59 -13.53 17.94 -14.14
CA GLU A 59 -13.72 16.97 -13.04
C GLU A 59 -12.43 16.73 -12.25
N LEU A 60 -11.28 16.77 -12.92
CA LEU A 60 -9.99 16.67 -12.26
C LEU A 60 -9.70 17.90 -11.39
N GLU A 61 -10.01 19.10 -11.86
CA GLU A 61 -9.91 20.34 -11.09
C GLU A 61 -10.80 20.30 -9.83
N ASP A 62 -12.05 19.87 -9.99
CA ASP A 62 -13.01 19.72 -8.88
C ASP A 62 -12.55 18.67 -7.85
N LEU A 63 -12.03 17.53 -8.30
CA LEU A 63 -11.48 16.48 -7.43
C LEU A 63 -10.28 17.00 -6.62
N VAL A 64 -9.36 17.72 -7.27
CA VAL A 64 -8.19 18.31 -6.59
C VAL A 64 -8.64 19.34 -5.55
N ALA A 65 -9.61 20.20 -5.89
CA ALA A 65 -10.17 21.17 -4.95
C ALA A 65 -10.81 20.50 -3.74
N TYR A 66 -11.57 19.41 -3.95
CA TYR A 66 -12.19 18.62 -2.89
C TYR A 66 -11.17 17.97 -1.96
N LEU A 67 -10.16 17.28 -2.52
CA LEU A 67 -9.08 16.65 -1.74
C LEU A 67 -8.26 17.67 -0.95
N TYR A 68 -8.02 18.86 -1.52
CA TYR A 68 -7.37 19.95 -0.81
C TYR A 68 -8.19 20.41 0.40
N GLY A 69 -9.52 20.53 0.25
CA GLY A 69 -10.44 20.84 1.35
C GLY A 69 -10.39 19.81 2.48
N LEU A 70 -10.41 18.51 2.15
CA LEU A 70 -10.30 17.40 3.11
C LEU A 70 -9.02 17.47 3.94
N SER A 71 -7.88 17.77 3.31
CA SER A 71 -6.59 17.86 4.00
C SER A 71 -6.54 18.94 5.09
N ARG A 72 -7.37 19.98 4.96
CA ARG A 72 -7.47 21.09 5.92
C ARG A 72 -8.41 20.78 7.09
N GLY A 73 -9.38 19.88 6.88
CA GLY A 73 -10.40 19.48 7.86
C GLY A 73 -9.97 18.39 8.83
N ILE A 74 -8.82 17.73 8.57
CA ILE A 74 -8.19 16.78 9.48
C ILE A 74 -7.26 17.60 10.40
N ARG A 75 -7.84 18.25 11.41
CA ARG A 75 -7.14 18.76 12.60
C ARG A 75 -7.73 18.12 13.83
#